data_AF-A0A813K930-F1
#
_entry.id   AF-A0A813K930-F1
#
_cell.length_a   1.000
_cell.length_b   1.000
_cell.length_c   1.000
_cell.angle_alpha   90.00
_cell.angle_beta   90.00
_cell.angle_gamma   90.00
#
_symmetry.space_group_name_H-M   'P 1'
#
loop_
_entity.id
_entity.type
_entity.pdbx_description
1 polymer ?
#
loop_
_entity_poly.entity_id
_entity_poly.type
_entity_poly.pdbx_seq_one_letter_code
_entity_poly.pdbx_strand_id
1 'polypeptide(L)'
;MNSFYRYVDHKGDTITRALIEEPTPWNWGKCASNQFEMCNKIFVTLRQAGHQGTAIEHYCFDRAVHTAMTKLFFASHQISAKHRRLLQDGSNAEEDFIEDLTEWKIDTPCAAHDAQNSFKWALWEEDYSKENLKDAHISIQSLRNSMNILQGHVGRWVANIISFIPDRTFAVVDEMRAVWDTPVRNDAETVELVSVILQIRFNCIAQRLEIAESARSLPDLIGAIVSTLMSVWQFRQFTDSRWLTVGDAGRTIAAGLLTGLDSLVDEIKCAPHVSLFHLGGLAGDVKGFLIEASIVSRPMDAVLALLMEDGRVAQRYEELTELVQEEMRWMINLPGLVWNLVGELVSRGGAQLRSRCLRAGHESVAQFSKRVLDVVACRPWSLCRGDVDAKVDELAAEEEPPVTDDVSRKIWQLCRMGFSKVQIRKGVALLSNSPWTTLPTEQFHGSAASLMRLRPECSASTLRCRAFIISLSRLMPRPSAEEKSVAALQKKLEALQRRQPEKAGGRHLYLKDIMDLAREKTNRFGAHKANWQKQIFKRHASIWAGAASRHPDANRGGSDRAGAATIPSS
;
A
#
# COMPACT_ATOMS: atom_id res chain seq x y z
N MET A 1 -0.85 25.59 -6.38
CA MET A 1 -1.85 24.74 -5.69
C MET A 1 -2.52 23.85 -6.73
N ASN A 2 -3.04 22.67 -6.39
CA ASN A 2 -3.84 21.89 -7.35
C ASN A 2 -5.31 22.05 -6.98
N SER A 3 -6.10 22.61 -7.88
CA SER A 3 -7.54 22.79 -7.70
C SER A 3 -8.29 21.92 -8.70
N PHE A 4 -9.30 21.18 -8.22
CA PHE A 4 -10.15 20.35 -9.07
C PHE A 4 -11.52 21.02 -9.16
N TYR A 5 -11.87 21.47 -10.36
CA TYR A 5 -13.16 22.06 -10.65
C TYR A 5 -14.05 21.01 -11.29
N ARG A 6 -15.21 20.78 -10.69
CA ARG A 6 -16.22 19.87 -11.24
C ARG A 6 -17.52 20.63 -11.39
N TYR A 7 -18.16 20.52 -12.54
CA TYR A 7 -19.45 21.16 -12.79
C TYR A 7 -20.35 20.26 -13.63
N VAL A 8 -21.65 20.50 -13.52
CA VAL A 8 -22.68 19.87 -14.36
C VAL A 8 -23.05 20.87 -15.44
N ASP A 9 -22.87 20.50 -16.70
CA ASP A 9 -23.15 21.40 -17.82
C ASP A 9 -24.66 21.49 -18.13
N HIS A 10 -25.00 22.22 -19.20
CA HIS A 10 -26.37 22.41 -19.65
C HIS A 10 -27.03 21.11 -20.15
N LYS A 11 -26.24 20.11 -20.58
CA LYS A 11 -26.71 18.78 -21.00
C LYS A 11 -26.90 17.83 -19.83
N GLY A 12 -26.40 18.19 -18.65
CA GLY A 12 -26.38 17.32 -17.48
C GLY A 12 -25.09 16.49 -17.39
N ASP A 13 -24.14 16.70 -18.29
CA ASP A 13 -22.87 15.99 -18.27
C ASP A 13 -21.99 16.56 -17.16
N THR A 14 -21.33 15.66 -16.43
CA THR A 14 -20.41 16.04 -15.36
C THR A 14 -19.00 16.20 -15.93
N ILE A 15 -18.51 17.45 -15.94
CA ILE A 15 -17.19 17.79 -16.47
C ILE A 15 -16.24 18.06 -15.30
N THR A 16 -15.04 17.47 -15.37
CA THR A 16 -13.96 17.72 -14.40
C THR A 16 -12.79 18.41 -15.09
N ARG A 17 -12.27 19.48 -14.50
CA ARG A 17 -11.05 20.16 -14.91
C ARG A 17 -10.10 20.28 -13.74
N ALA A 18 -8.82 20.06 -14.00
CA ALA A 18 -7.77 20.26 -13.00
C ALA A 18 -6.99 21.52 -13.36
N LEU A 19 -6.89 22.46 -12.41
CA LEU A 19 -5.90 23.52 -12.44
C LEU A 19 -4.70 23.03 -11.63
N ILE A 20 -3.59 22.80 -12.32
CA ILE A 20 -2.33 22.40 -11.71
C ILE A 20 -1.36 23.54 -11.94
N GLU A 21 -0.81 24.07 -10.86
CA GLU A 21 0.19 25.12 -10.91
C GLU A 21 1.57 24.61 -10.50
N GLU A 22 2.60 25.38 -10.86
CA GLU A 22 3.95 25.10 -10.39
C GLU A 22 4.00 25.08 -8.86
N PRO A 23 4.59 24.05 -8.23
CA PRO A 23 4.78 24.02 -6.79
C PRO A 23 5.59 25.22 -6.32
N THR A 24 5.12 25.95 -5.33
CA THR A 24 5.81 27.15 -4.84
C THR A 24 6.64 26.81 -3.60
N PRO A 25 7.91 27.27 -3.51
CA PRO A 25 8.75 26.94 -2.36
C PRO A 25 8.22 27.66 -1.12
N TRP A 26 8.32 26.99 0.02
CA TRP A 26 7.76 27.48 1.27
C TRP A 26 8.83 27.45 2.36
N ASN A 27 9.24 28.65 2.79
CA ASN A 27 10.43 28.85 3.63
C ASN A 27 10.12 29.28 5.08
N TRP A 28 8.85 29.48 5.42
CA TRP A 28 8.45 30.18 6.65
C TRP A 28 7.86 29.25 7.73
N GLY A 29 8.08 27.93 7.62
CA GLY A 29 7.55 26.93 8.57
C GLY A 29 6.13 26.46 8.25
N LYS A 30 5.63 25.45 9.00
CA LYS A 30 4.42 24.67 8.64
C LYS A 30 3.14 25.01 9.43
N CYS A 31 3.08 26.12 10.17
CA CYS A 31 1.87 26.45 10.92
C CYS A 31 0.68 26.79 9.99
N ALA A 32 -0.54 26.67 10.51
CA ALA A 32 -1.76 26.87 9.73
C ALA A 32 -1.87 28.29 9.11
N SER A 33 -1.43 29.34 9.81
CA SER A 33 -1.42 30.70 9.27
C SER A 33 -0.55 30.81 8.02
N ASN A 34 0.62 30.18 8.03
CA ASN A 34 1.58 30.24 6.92
C ASN A 34 1.12 29.37 5.75
N GLN A 35 0.43 28.25 6.03
CA GLN A 35 -0.27 27.45 5.01
C GLN A 35 -1.35 28.29 4.33
N PHE A 36 -2.22 28.91 5.13
CA PHE A 36 -3.33 29.70 4.65
C PHE A 36 -2.85 30.90 3.82
N GLU A 37 -1.86 31.67 4.29
CA GLU A 37 -1.33 32.81 3.53
C GLU A 37 -0.83 32.37 2.15
N MET A 38 -0.18 31.20 2.10
CA MET A 38 0.33 30.64 0.86
C MET A 38 -0.80 30.21 -0.08
N CYS A 39 -1.81 29.53 0.46
CA CYS A 39 -2.99 29.17 -0.31
C CYS A 39 -3.74 30.41 -0.79
N ASN A 40 -3.94 31.42 0.05
CA ASN A 40 -4.74 32.62 -0.25
C ASN A 40 -4.10 33.52 -1.32
N LYS A 41 -2.78 33.42 -1.55
CA LYS A 41 -2.10 34.11 -2.67
C LYS A 41 -2.44 33.53 -4.05
N ILE A 42 -2.91 32.29 -4.06
CA ILE A 42 -3.03 31.46 -5.25
C ILE A 42 -4.48 31.09 -5.51
N PHE A 43 -5.21 30.79 -4.44
CA PHE A 43 -6.57 30.31 -4.46
C PHE A 43 -7.54 31.45 -4.77
N VAL A 44 -8.42 31.21 -5.73
CA VAL A 44 -9.54 32.07 -6.10
C VAL A 44 -10.80 31.27 -5.90
N THR A 45 -11.75 31.79 -5.12
CA THR A 45 -13.05 31.14 -4.92
C THR A 45 -13.87 31.14 -6.21
N LEU A 46 -14.79 30.19 -6.37
CA LEU A 46 -15.74 30.13 -7.49
C LEU A 46 -16.49 31.46 -7.65
N ARG A 47 -16.84 32.08 -6.53
CA ARG A 47 -17.52 33.37 -6.51
C ARG A 47 -16.61 34.51 -6.97
N GLN A 48 -15.34 34.53 -6.54
CA GLN A 48 -14.35 35.50 -7.06
C GLN A 48 -14.06 35.29 -8.55
N ALA A 49 -14.19 34.06 -9.05
CA ALA A 49 -14.11 33.73 -10.46
C ALA A 49 -15.39 34.08 -11.27
N GLY A 50 -16.43 34.64 -10.62
CA GLY A 50 -17.66 35.09 -11.27
C GLY A 50 -18.75 34.03 -11.41
N HIS A 51 -18.65 32.87 -10.75
CA HIS A 51 -19.74 31.88 -10.76
C HIS A 51 -20.93 32.37 -9.94
N GLN A 52 -22.12 32.38 -10.55
CA GLN A 52 -23.36 32.87 -9.93
C GLN A 52 -24.32 31.74 -9.50
N GLY A 53 -24.11 30.50 -9.97
CA GLY A 53 -24.94 29.36 -9.61
C GLY A 53 -24.57 28.77 -8.23
N THR A 54 -25.04 27.55 -7.94
CA THR A 54 -24.58 26.80 -6.77
C THR A 54 -23.07 26.60 -6.82
N ALA A 55 -22.34 27.17 -5.85
CA ALA A 55 -20.90 27.04 -5.67
C ALA A 55 -20.63 26.11 -4.49
N ILE A 56 -19.76 25.11 -4.68
CA ILE A 56 -19.36 24.19 -3.62
C ILE A 56 -17.85 24.34 -3.43
N GLU A 57 -17.46 24.75 -2.24
CA GLU A 57 -16.06 24.97 -1.85
C GLU A 57 -15.73 23.97 -0.75
N HIS A 58 -15.09 22.88 -1.14
CA HIS A 58 -14.75 21.78 -0.24
C HIS A 58 -13.27 21.85 0.17
N TYR A 59 -13.06 21.90 1.48
CA TYR A 59 -11.73 21.95 2.08
C TYR A 59 -11.41 20.64 2.81
N CYS A 60 -10.42 19.90 2.31
CA CYS A 60 -9.94 18.68 2.95
C CYS A 60 -8.53 18.86 3.54
N PHE A 61 -8.38 18.60 4.84
CA PHE A 61 -7.11 18.77 5.56
C PHE A 61 -6.80 17.58 6.46
N ASP A 62 -5.53 17.40 6.79
CA ASP A 62 -5.14 16.55 7.92
C ASP A 62 -5.70 17.12 9.24
N ARG A 63 -6.09 16.24 10.18
CA ARG A 63 -6.71 16.65 11.45
C ARG A 63 -5.84 17.61 12.28
N ALA A 64 -4.52 17.56 12.16
CA ALA A 64 -3.61 18.42 12.91
C ALA A 64 -3.79 19.91 12.58
N VAL A 65 -4.20 20.24 11.35
CA VAL A 65 -4.39 21.62 10.91
C VAL A 65 -5.82 21.94 10.50
N HIS A 66 -6.68 20.94 10.36
CA HIS A 66 -8.08 21.06 9.93
C HIS A 66 -8.82 22.24 10.57
N THR A 67 -8.99 22.24 11.90
CA THR A 67 -9.77 23.27 12.59
C THR A 67 -9.20 24.68 12.38
N ALA A 68 -7.89 24.83 12.36
CA ALA A 68 -7.25 26.13 12.17
C ALA A 68 -7.39 26.62 10.72
N MET A 69 -7.17 25.73 9.74
CA MET A 69 -7.29 26.04 8.32
C MET A 69 -8.74 26.35 7.92
N THR A 70 -9.72 25.55 8.37
CA THR A 70 -11.15 25.80 8.11
C THR A 70 -11.55 27.19 8.58
N LYS A 71 -11.18 27.58 9.82
CA LYS A 71 -11.49 28.91 10.37
C LYS A 71 -10.93 30.04 9.50
N LEU A 72 -9.68 29.90 9.04
CA LEU A 72 -9.03 30.91 8.20
C LEU A 72 -9.69 31.02 6.82
N PHE A 73 -9.97 29.90 6.16
CA PHE A 73 -10.65 29.90 4.87
C PHE A 73 -12.07 30.45 4.97
N PHE A 74 -12.86 30.02 5.97
CA PHE A 74 -14.23 30.50 6.14
C PHE A 74 -14.28 31.99 6.46
N ALA A 75 -13.32 32.51 7.23
CA ALA A 75 -13.16 33.95 7.44
C ALA A 75 -12.77 34.67 6.13
N SER A 76 -11.90 34.08 5.31
CA SER A 76 -11.53 34.63 4.00
C SER A 76 -12.73 34.76 3.06
N HIS A 77 -13.63 33.77 3.05
CA HIS A 77 -14.88 33.86 2.30
C HIS A 77 -15.75 35.04 2.78
N GLN A 78 -15.88 35.23 4.09
CA GLN A 78 -16.66 36.35 4.63
C GLN A 78 -16.06 37.71 4.25
N ILE A 79 -14.74 37.84 4.28
CA ILE A 79 -14.04 39.07 3.86
C ILE A 79 -14.24 39.29 2.37
N SER A 80 -14.08 38.25 1.55
CA SER A 80 -14.24 38.32 0.10
C SER A 80 -15.66 38.67 -0.32
N ALA A 81 -16.68 38.13 0.35
CA ALA A 81 -18.07 38.48 0.12
C ALA A 81 -18.35 39.96 0.45
N LYS A 82 -17.87 40.44 1.62
CA LYS A 82 -17.98 41.86 1.98
C LYS A 82 -17.29 42.78 0.98
N HIS A 83 -16.08 42.41 0.53
CA HIS A 83 -15.34 43.20 -0.44
C HIS A 83 -16.08 43.28 -1.79
N ARG A 84 -16.66 42.18 -2.27
CA ARG A 84 -17.44 42.17 -3.52
C ARG A 84 -18.64 43.11 -3.45
N ARG A 85 -19.40 43.07 -2.35
CA ARG A 85 -20.57 43.94 -2.15
C ARG A 85 -20.21 45.42 -2.09
N LEU A 86 -19.03 45.76 -1.57
CA LEU A 86 -18.54 47.14 -1.57
C LEU A 86 -18.11 47.64 -2.95
N LEU A 87 -17.74 46.74 -3.86
CA LEU A 87 -17.25 47.09 -5.20
C LEU A 87 -18.35 47.07 -6.28
N GLN A 88 -19.46 46.35 -6.05
CA GLN A 88 -20.59 46.32 -6.97
C GLN A 88 -21.48 47.54 -6.74
N ASP A 89 -21.31 48.56 -7.57
CA ASP A 89 -22.18 49.74 -7.59
C ASP A 89 -23.57 49.31 -8.12
N GLY A 90 -24.57 49.33 -7.25
CA GLY A 90 -25.95 48.93 -7.58
C GLY A 90 -26.30 47.44 -7.39
N SER A 91 -25.58 46.67 -6.57
CA SER A 91 -26.00 45.29 -6.25
C SER A 91 -27.40 45.27 -5.63
N ASN A 92 -28.27 44.38 -6.13
CA ASN A 92 -29.57 44.16 -5.52
C ASN A 92 -29.37 43.28 -4.27
N ALA A 93 -29.86 43.73 -3.11
CA ALA A 93 -29.77 42.98 -1.86
C ALA A 93 -30.34 41.56 -1.97
N GLU A 94 -31.33 41.34 -2.86
CA GLU A 94 -31.89 40.03 -3.14
C GLU A 94 -30.93 39.10 -3.89
N GLU A 95 -30.19 39.63 -4.88
CA GLU A 95 -29.17 38.86 -5.63
C GLU A 95 -28.00 38.47 -4.71
N ASP A 96 -27.52 39.42 -3.90
CA ASP A 96 -26.49 39.17 -2.89
C ASP A 96 -26.91 38.08 -1.89
N PHE A 97 -28.18 38.07 -1.51
CA PHE A 97 -28.73 37.06 -0.60
C PHE A 97 -28.80 35.68 -1.26
N ILE A 98 -29.24 35.58 -2.53
CA ILE A 98 -29.24 34.31 -3.27
C ILE A 98 -27.81 33.80 -3.50
N GLU A 99 -26.84 34.66 -3.81
CA GLU A 99 -25.44 34.28 -3.97
C GLU A 99 -24.86 33.66 -2.68
N ASP A 100 -25.21 34.22 -1.52
CA ASP A 100 -24.84 33.72 -0.20
C ASP A 100 -25.44 32.34 0.08
N LEU A 101 -26.72 32.14 -0.22
CA LEU A 101 -27.42 30.86 -0.03
C LEU A 101 -26.91 29.77 -0.97
N THR A 102 -26.48 30.15 -2.17
CA THR A 102 -25.95 29.23 -3.17
C THR A 102 -24.45 28.96 -3.00
N GLU A 103 -23.74 29.64 -2.07
CA GLU A 103 -22.34 29.35 -1.72
C GLU A 103 -22.27 28.34 -0.55
N TRP A 104 -21.94 27.10 -0.85
CA TRP A 104 -21.81 26.02 0.13
C TRP A 104 -20.33 25.80 0.46
N LYS A 105 -19.94 26.23 1.66
CA LYS A 105 -18.60 26.02 2.18
C LYS A 105 -18.63 24.82 3.11
N ILE A 106 -17.77 23.84 2.86
CA ILE A 106 -17.76 22.62 3.63
C ILE A 106 -16.34 22.13 3.83
N ASP A 107 -16.07 21.57 5.00
CA ASP A 107 -14.77 21.05 5.36
C ASP A 107 -14.86 19.60 5.84
N THR A 108 -13.79 18.85 5.60
CA THR A 108 -13.67 17.48 6.08
C THR A 108 -12.24 17.20 6.52
N PRO A 109 -12.03 16.49 7.65
CA PRO A 109 -10.74 15.91 7.93
C PRO A 109 -10.44 14.77 6.94
N CYS A 110 -9.16 14.50 6.71
CA CYS A 110 -8.74 13.40 5.83
C CYS A 110 -9.14 12.04 6.42
N ALA A 111 -10.07 11.35 5.75
CA ALA A 111 -10.59 10.04 6.14
C ALA A 111 -9.50 8.95 6.14
N ALA A 112 -8.52 9.03 5.24
CA ALA A 112 -7.40 8.08 5.21
C ALA A 112 -6.50 8.23 6.46
N HIS A 113 -6.22 9.46 6.88
CA HIS A 113 -5.52 9.68 8.15
C HIS A 113 -6.33 9.20 9.35
N ASP A 114 -7.65 9.35 9.32
CA ASP A 114 -8.51 8.81 10.38
C ASP A 114 -8.52 7.29 10.44
N ALA A 115 -8.56 6.59 9.30
CA ALA A 115 -8.43 5.13 9.27
C ALA A 115 -7.07 4.67 9.83
N GLN A 116 -5.98 5.28 9.35
CA GLN A 116 -4.63 4.96 9.81
C GLN A 116 -4.45 5.24 11.30
N ASN A 117 -4.93 6.37 11.81
CA ASN A 117 -4.79 6.74 13.22
C ASN A 117 -5.71 5.91 14.13
N SER A 118 -6.87 5.48 13.64
CA SER A 118 -7.76 4.59 14.40
C SER A 118 -7.09 3.25 14.68
N PHE A 119 -6.39 2.69 13.69
CA PHE A 119 -5.53 1.52 13.91
C PHE A 119 -4.40 1.80 14.91
N LYS A 120 -3.68 2.93 14.76
CA LYS A 120 -2.55 3.27 15.65
C LYS A 120 -2.97 3.38 17.11
N TRP A 121 -4.09 4.05 17.37
CA TRP A 121 -4.56 4.29 18.73
C TRP A 121 -5.12 3.04 19.38
N ALA A 122 -5.77 2.17 18.61
CA ALA A 122 -6.22 0.86 19.09
C ALA A 122 -5.08 -0.07 19.57
N LEU A 123 -3.84 0.16 19.11
CA LEU A 123 -2.66 -0.59 19.58
C LEU A 123 -1.84 0.18 20.63
N TRP A 124 -2.22 1.41 20.99
CA TRP A 124 -1.41 2.32 21.79
C TRP A 124 -1.27 1.92 23.26
N GLU A 125 -2.28 1.30 23.85
CA GLU A 125 -2.31 1.06 25.30
C GLU A 125 -1.27 0.04 25.78
N GLU A 126 -0.77 -0.86 24.91
CA GLU A 126 0.13 -1.95 25.34
C GLU A 126 1.37 -2.15 24.45
N ASP A 127 1.34 -1.82 23.15
CA ASP A 127 2.42 -2.25 22.23
C ASP A 127 2.82 -1.21 21.13
N TYR A 128 2.09 -0.11 20.91
CA TYR A 128 2.44 0.93 19.92
C TYR A 128 3.33 2.05 20.52
N SER A 129 4.48 1.69 21.10
CA SER A 129 5.45 2.68 21.62
C SER A 129 6.41 3.15 20.51
N LYS A 130 7.00 4.35 20.66
CA LYS A 130 8.04 4.84 19.73
C LYS A 130 9.23 3.88 19.66
N GLU A 131 9.53 3.21 20.76
CA GLU A 131 10.59 2.21 20.87
C GLU A 131 10.22 0.96 20.06
N ASN A 132 9.02 0.41 20.25
CA ASN A 132 8.53 -0.73 19.49
C ASN A 132 8.48 -0.46 17.98
N LEU A 133 8.09 0.75 17.54
CA LEU A 133 8.11 1.12 16.13
C LEU A 133 9.53 1.17 15.56
N LYS A 134 10.48 1.69 16.34
CA LYS A 134 11.89 1.75 15.96
C LYS A 134 12.46 0.33 15.88
N ASP A 135 12.16 -0.51 16.86
CA ASP A 135 12.64 -1.89 16.91
C ASP A 135 11.99 -2.76 15.83
N ALA A 136 10.72 -2.51 15.49
CA ALA A 136 10.02 -3.15 14.38
C ALA A 136 10.69 -2.79 13.06
N HIS A 137 10.99 -1.49 12.87
CA HIS A 137 11.73 -1.04 11.71
C HIS A 137 13.10 -1.71 11.61
N ILE A 138 13.88 -1.72 12.70
CA ILE A 138 15.21 -2.34 12.74
C ILE A 138 15.12 -3.83 12.43
N SER A 139 14.22 -4.57 13.09
CA SER A 139 14.00 -6.02 12.91
C SER A 139 13.71 -6.37 11.46
N ILE A 140 12.81 -5.61 10.83
CA ILE A 140 12.38 -5.90 9.46
C ILE A 140 13.43 -5.48 8.44
N GLN A 141 14.10 -4.35 8.62
CA GLN A 141 15.21 -3.97 7.73
C GLN A 141 16.38 -4.94 7.86
N SER A 142 16.63 -5.44 9.07
CA SER A 142 17.64 -6.45 9.37
C SER A 142 17.42 -7.72 8.54
N LEU A 143 16.20 -8.26 8.56
CA LEU A 143 15.82 -9.43 7.77
C LEU A 143 15.88 -9.18 6.26
N ARG A 144 15.34 -8.05 5.79
CA ARG A 144 15.36 -7.67 4.37
C ARG A 144 16.77 -7.56 3.81
N ASN A 145 17.68 -6.93 4.56
CA ASN A 145 19.08 -6.77 4.16
C ASN A 145 19.88 -8.08 4.27
N SER A 146 19.36 -9.07 4.99
CA SER A 146 20.01 -10.37 5.22
C SER A 146 19.43 -11.50 4.37
N MET A 147 18.56 -11.22 3.39
CA MET A 147 17.86 -12.26 2.64
C MET A 147 18.79 -13.21 1.89
N ASN A 148 19.92 -12.71 1.38
CA ASN A 148 20.97 -13.53 0.77
C ASN A 148 21.62 -14.50 1.77
N ILE A 149 21.77 -14.09 3.03
CA ILE A 149 22.30 -14.94 4.12
C ILE A 149 21.27 -16.01 4.46
N LEU A 150 20.00 -15.63 4.66
CA LEU A 150 18.91 -16.59 4.91
C LEU A 150 18.84 -17.65 3.81
N GLN A 151 18.86 -17.23 2.53
CA GLN A 151 18.85 -18.13 1.38
C GLN A 151 20.08 -19.05 1.33
N GLY A 152 21.25 -18.58 1.77
CA GLY A 152 22.48 -19.38 1.80
C GLY A 152 22.47 -20.50 2.85
N HIS A 153 21.69 -20.35 3.92
CA HIS A 153 21.68 -21.27 5.06
C HIS A 153 20.41 -22.14 5.14
N VAL A 154 19.29 -21.70 4.57
CA VAL A 154 17.98 -22.37 4.71
C VAL A 154 18.01 -23.85 4.31
N GLY A 155 18.70 -24.23 3.23
CA GLY A 155 18.71 -25.63 2.78
C GLY A 155 19.38 -26.57 3.78
N ARG A 156 20.49 -26.14 4.39
CA ARG A 156 21.18 -26.89 5.45
C ARG A 156 20.32 -26.97 6.71
N TRP A 157 19.75 -25.85 7.12
CA TRP A 157 18.88 -25.78 8.28
C TRP A 157 17.67 -26.71 8.13
N VAL A 158 16.93 -26.65 7.01
CA VAL A 158 15.81 -27.55 6.71
C VAL A 158 16.23 -29.02 6.83
N ALA A 159 17.37 -29.40 6.23
CA ALA A 159 17.85 -30.77 6.29
C ALA A 159 18.14 -31.26 7.73
N ASN A 160 18.51 -30.35 8.64
CA ASN A 160 18.81 -30.68 10.03
C ASN A 160 17.56 -30.79 10.91
N ILE A 161 16.54 -29.99 10.63
CA ILE A 161 15.40 -29.80 11.54
C ILE A 161 14.09 -30.40 11.05
N ILE A 162 14.03 -30.91 9.81
CA ILE A 162 12.81 -31.53 9.26
C ILE A 162 12.38 -32.73 10.12
N SER A 163 11.07 -32.83 10.36
CA SER A 163 10.42 -33.98 10.98
C SER A 163 9.16 -34.30 10.18
N PHE A 164 8.95 -35.57 9.90
CA PHE A 164 7.72 -35.99 9.24
C PHE A 164 6.69 -36.41 10.26
N ILE A 165 5.46 -36.03 9.98
CA ILE A 165 4.30 -36.28 10.84
C ILE A 165 3.17 -36.89 10.00
N PRO A 166 2.27 -37.67 10.62
CA PRO A 166 1.09 -38.16 9.92
C PRO A 166 0.32 -37.01 9.28
N ASP A 167 -0.16 -37.24 8.06
CA ASP A 167 -0.99 -36.30 7.33
C ASP A 167 -2.16 -35.84 8.19
N ARG A 168 -2.36 -34.53 8.24
CA ARG A 168 -3.46 -33.94 8.99
C ARG A 168 -4.78 -34.26 8.32
N THR A 169 -5.83 -34.34 9.12
CA THR A 169 -7.18 -34.53 8.61
C THR A 169 -7.60 -33.33 7.76
N PHE A 170 -8.54 -33.56 6.84
CA PHE A 170 -9.08 -32.50 5.97
C PHE A 170 -9.55 -31.27 6.77
N ALA A 171 -10.23 -31.48 7.90
CA ALA A 171 -10.70 -30.39 8.77
C ALA A 171 -9.54 -29.53 9.32
N VAL A 172 -8.44 -30.16 9.74
CA VAL A 172 -7.27 -29.43 10.26
C VAL A 172 -6.51 -28.73 9.13
N VAL A 173 -6.45 -29.33 7.94
CA VAL A 173 -5.86 -28.69 6.75
C VAL A 173 -6.65 -27.44 6.36
N ASP A 174 -7.98 -27.51 6.42
CA ASP A 174 -8.86 -26.37 6.15
C ASP A 174 -8.67 -25.24 7.19
N GLU A 175 -8.56 -25.58 8.48
CA GLU A 175 -8.20 -24.60 9.51
C GLU A 175 -6.78 -24.03 9.30
N MET A 176 -5.82 -24.86 8.86
CA MET A 176 -4.47 -24.39 8.53
C MET A 176 -4.46 -23.45 7.33
N ARG A 177 -5.34 -23.62 6.32
CA ARG A 177 -5.48 -22.63 5.24
C ARG A 177 -5.80 -21.24 5.80
N ALA A 178 -6.70 -21.14 6.77
CA ALA A 178 -7.01 -19.86 7.42
C ALA A 178 -5.80 -19.24 8.16
N VAL A 179 -4.91 -20.09 8.71
CA VAL A 179 -3.63 -19.65 9.32
C VAL A 179 -2.73 -18.98 8.29
N TRP A 180 -2.75 -19.42 7.02
CA TRP A 180 -1.87 -18.92 5.95
C TRP A 180 -2.51 -17.83 5.09
N ASP A 181 -3.83 -17.83 4.91
CA ASP A 181 -4.56 -16.74 4.26
C ASP A 181 -4.40 -15.42 4.99
N THR A 182 -4.18 -15.48 6.31
CA THR A 182 -3.93 -14.31 7.15
C THR A 182 -2.57 -13.64 6.84
N PRO A 183 -1.42 -14.33 6.91
CA PRO A 183 -0.10 -13.75 6.70
C PRO A 183 0.50 -13.84 5.28
N VAL A 184 0.13 -14.84 4.45
CA VAL A 184 0.81 -15.11 3.16
C VAL A 184 0.23 -14.30 1.99
N ARG A 185 -1.04 -13.86 2.08
CA ARG A 185 -1.76 -12.99 1.11
C ARG A 185 -1.58 -13.34 -0.38
N ASN A 186 -2.69 -13.75 -1.01
CA ASN A 186 -2.92 -13.72 -2.47
C ASN A 186 -1.94 -14.49 -3.36
N ASP A 187 -1.12 -15.38 -2.79
CA ASP A 187 -0.45 -16.42 -3.55
C ASP A 187 -1.11 -17.77 -3.24
N ALA A 188 -2.18 -18.07 -3.98
CA ALA A 188 -2.93 -19.30 -3.83
C ALA A 188 -2.02 -20.54 -4.00
N GLU A 189 -0.97 -20.45 -4.83
CA GLU A 189 -0.01 -21.53 -5.01
C GLU A 189 0.83 -21.75 -3.76
N THR A 190 1.35 -20.67 -3.15
CA THR A 190 2.10 -20.78 -1.88
C THR A 190 1.20 -21.23 -0.73
N VAL A 191 -0.05 -20.76 -0.65
CA VAL A 191 -1.00 -21.22 0.38
C VAL A 191 -1.29 -22.70 0.20
N GLU A 192 -1.51 -23.18 -1.02
CA GLU A 192 -1.72 -24.61 -1.30
C GLU A 192 -0.49 -25.45 -0.94
N LEU A 193 0.70 -24.99 -1.33
CA LEU A 193 1.96 -25.65 -1.01
C LEU A 193 2.17 -25.78 0.50
N VAL A 194 1.99 -24.68 1.25
CA VAL A 194 2.29 -24.66 2.69
C VAL A 194 1.21 -25.38 3.51
N SER A 195 -0.07 -25.29 3.12
CA SER A 195 -1.19 -25.79 3.93
C SER A 195 -1.61 -27.22 3.57
N VAL A 196 -1.57 -27.60 2.29
CA VAL A 196 -2.13 -28.87 1.79
C VAL A 196 -1.04 -29.86 1.44
N ILE A 197 -0.09 -29.43 0.60
CA ILE A 197 0.93 -30.34 0.03
C ILE A 197 2.00 -30.67 1.08
N LEU A 198 2.60 -29.63 1.68
CA LEU A 198 3.69 -29.81 2.65
C LEU A 198 3.18 -29.81 4.09
N GLN A 199 2.02 -29.20 4.35
CA GLN A 199 1.43 -29.01 5.69
C GLN A 199 2.45 -28.46 6.70
N ILE A 200 3.25 -27.48 6.26
CA ILE A 200 4.40 -26.97 7.01
C ILE A 200 3.94 -26.40 8.34
N ARG A 201 4.62 -26.77 9.42
CA ARG A 201 4.51 -26.10 10.71
C ARG A 201 5.84 -26.14 11.45
N PHE A 202 6.29 -25.03 11.99
CA PHE A 202 7.39 -25.07 12.96
C PHE A 202 6.86 -25.38 14.35
N ASN A 203 7.34 -26.47 14.95
CA ASN A 203 7.05 -26.82 16.33
C ASN A 203 8.11 -26.19 17.24
N CYS A 204 7.74 -25.12 17.93
CA CYS A 204 8.64 -24.35 18.78
C CYS A 204 9.15 -25.14 20.00
N ILE A 205 8.39 -26.11 20.49
CA ILE A 205 8.79 -26.96 21.63
C ILE A 205 9.81 -28.01 21.16
N ALA A 206 9.51 -28.70 20.06
CA ALA A 206 10.38 -29.73 19.52
C ALA A 206 11.59 -29.17 18.77
N GLN A 207 11.57 -27.87 18.42
CA GLN A 207 12.55 -27.21 17.53
C GLN A 207 12.69 -27.96 16.20
N ARG A 208 11.56 -28.35 15.60
CA ARG A 208 11.48 -29.11 14.35
C ARG A 208 10.54 -28.45 13.35
N LEU A 209 10.88 -28.57 12.08
CA LEU A 209 9.98 -28.23 10.98
C LEU A 209 9.17 -29.47 10.62
N GLU A 210 7.91 -29.49 11.03
CA GLU A 210 6.99 -30.57 10.74
C GLU A 210 6.47 -30.47 9.29
N ILE A 211 6.50 -31.61 8.59
CA ILE A 211 6.08 -31.78 7.21
C ILE A 211 5.19 -33.03 7.12
N ALA A 212 4.17 -33.00 6.27
CA ALA A 212 3.32 -34.16 5.99
C ALA A 212 4.12 -35.38 5.49
N GLU A 213 3.75 -36.57 5.93
CA GLU A 213 4.38 -37.83 5.51
C GLU A 213 4.21 -38.07 4.01
N SER A 214 3.06 -37.70 3.43
CA SER A 214 2.81 -37.79 1.98
C SER A 214 3.78 -36.95 1.14
N ALA A 215 4.32 -35.86 1.69
CA ALA A 215 5.28 -35.00 1.00
C ALA A 215 6.62 -35.72 0.70
N ARG A 216 6.93 -36.84 1.35
CA ARG A 216 8.12 -37.66 1.05
C ARG A 216 8.17 -38.15 -0.39
N SER A 217 7.01 -38.27 -1.04
CA SER A 217 6.89 -38.68 -2.44
C SER A 217 7.37 -37.62 -3.44
N LEU A 218 7.63 -36.38 -2.99
CA LEU A 218 8.06 -35.30 -3.85
C LEU A 218 9.52 -35.52 -4.34
N PRO A 219 9.77 -35.47 -5.67
CA PRO A 219 11.10 -35.74 -6.25
C PRO A 219 12.22 -34.81 -5.74
N ASP A 220 11.89 -33.55 -5.45
CA ASP A 220 12.80 -32.57 -4.82
C ASP A 220 12.10 -31.93 -3.62
N LEU A 221 11.89 -32.74 -2.56
CA LEU A 221 11.24 -32.28 -1.34
C LEU A 221 11.97 -31.08 -0.71
N ILE A 222 13.29 -31.11 -0.63
CA ILE A 222 14.08 -30.03 0.00
C ILE A 222 13.96 -28.75 -0.83
N GLY A 223 14.07 -28.84 -2.16
CA GLY A 223 13.87 -27.70 -3.05
C GLY A 223 12.45 -27.13 -2.95
N ALA A 224 11.43 -27.99 -2.84
CA ALA A 224 10.04 -27.58 -2.65
C ALA A 224 9.82 -26.85 -1.31
N ILE A 225 10.34 -27.38 -0.21
CA ILE A 225 10.28 -26.74 1.11
C ILE A 225 11.01 -25.40 1.07
N VAL A 226 12.26 -25.37 0.59
CA VAL A 226 13.05 -24.13 0.52
C VAL A 226 12.34 -23.08 -0.33
N SER A 227 11.82 -23.45 -1.50
CA SER A 227 11.10 -22.53 -2.38
C SER A 227 9.84 -21.98 -1.70
N THR A 228 9.08 -22.83 -1.01
CA THR A 228 7.89 -22.44 -0.24
C THR A 228 8.27 -21.46 0.87
N LEU A 229 9.32 -21.74 1.64
CA LEU A 229 9.81 -20.84 2.68
C LEU A 229 10.27 -19.49 2.11
N MET A 230 10.97 -19.47 0.97
CA MET A 230 11.36 -18.21 0.33
C MET A 230 10.15 -17.41 -0.18
N SER A 231 9.10 -18.08 -0.66
CA SER A 231 7.85 -17.42 -1.04
C SER A 231 7.12 -16.84 0.17
N VAL A 232 7.15 -17.53 1.32
CA VAL A 232 6.57 -17.06 2.58
C VAL A 232 7.39 -15.89 3.17
N TRP A 233 8.72 -15.94 3.10
CA TRP A 233 9.63 -14.95 3.70
C TRP A 233 9.84 -13.69 2.84
N GLN A 234 8.77 -13.17 2.24
CA GLN A 234 8.81 -11.91 1.46
C GLN A 234 8.71 -10.67 2.36
N PHE A 235 9.65 -10.46 3.27
CA PHE A 235 9.60 -9.40 4.29
C PHE A 235 9.31 -8.00 3.70
N ARG A 236 8.17 -7.43 4.08
CA ARG A 236 7.68 -6.15 3.55
C ARG A 236 8.34 -4.97 4.26
N GLN A 237 8.35 -3.80 3.60
CA GLN A 237 9.03 -2.64 4.17
C GLN A 237 8.19 -2.06 5.30
N PHE A 238 8.76 -1.99 6.50
CA PHE A 238 8.12 -1.32 7.63
C PHE A 238 8.36 0.19 7.63
N THR A 239 7.28 0.94 7.79
CA THR A 239 7.27 2.38 8.05
C THR A 239 5.97 2.73 8.75
N ASP A 240 6.04 3.60 9.75
CA ASP A 240 4.88 4.09 10.50
C ASP A 240 4.18 5.30 9.85
N SER A 241 4.84 5.87 8.85
CA SER A 241 4.52 7.14 8.19
C SER A 241 3.90 6.93 6.81
N ARG A 242 3.88 5.69 6.30
CA ARG A 242 3.13 5.33 5.09
C ARG A 242 1.94 4.45 5.47
N TRP A 243 0.90 4.52 4.65
CA TRP A 243 -0.31 3.73 4.83
C TRP A 243 -0.06 2.27 4.45
N LEU A 244 -0.84 1.35 5.05
CA LEU A 244 -0.89 -0.08 4.73
C LEU A 244 0.39 -0.90 5.01
N THR A 245 1.43 -0.30 5.60
CA THR A 245 2.74 -0.97 5.74
C THR A 245 2.90 -1.77 7.02
N VAL A 246 2.28 -1.35 8.12
CA VAL A 246 2.46 -1.97 9.45
C VAL A 246 1.85 -3.37 9.48
N GLY A 247 0.60 -3.50 9.04
CA GLY A 247 -0.10 -4.79 8.95
C GLY A 247 0.61 -5.76 8.02
N ASP A 248 1.00 -5.29 6.84
CA ASP A 248 1.65 -6.11 5.80
C ASP A 248 3.02 -6.62 6.25
N ALA A 249 3.80 -5.75 6.90
CA ALA A 249 5.03 -6.14 7.58
C ALA A 249 4.79 -7.18 8.68
N GLY A 250 3.83 -6.95 9.58
CA GLY A 250 3.50 -7.85 10.68
C GLY A 250 3.12 -9.24 10.18
N ARG A 251 2.30 -9.31 9.12
CA ARG A 251 1.92 -10.56 8.44
C ARG A 251 3.11 -11.36 7.96
N THR A 252 4.07 -10.73 7.28
CA THR A 252 5.28 -11.45 6.81
C THR A 252 6.16 -11.95 7.94
N ILE A 253 6.17 -11.26 9.08
CA ILE A 253 6.88 -11.70 10.28
C ILE A 253 6.14 -12.87 10.94
N ALA A 254 4.82 -12.80 11.07
CA ALA A 254 4.01 -13.92 11.55
C ALA A 254 4.22 -15.19 10.72
N ALA A 255 4.17 -15.07 9.39
CA ALA A 255 4.46 -16.17 8.46
C ALA A 255 5.86 -16.75 8.66
N GLY A 256 6.87 -15.88 8.80
CA GLY A 256 8.24 -16.29 9.07
C GLY A 256 8.37 -17.07 10.37
N LEU A 257 7.78 -16.57 11.45
CA LEU A 257 7.82 -17.21 12.76
C LEU A 257 7.11 -18.58 12.77
N LEU A 258 5.93 -18.68 12.14
CA LEU A 258 5.18 -19.94 11.97
C LEU A 258 5.97 -21.01 11.20
N THR A 259 6.93 -20.59 10.38
CA THR A 259 7.78 -21.45 9.56
C THR A 259 9.22 -21.57 10.09
N GLY A 260 9.50 -21.11 11.32
CA GLY A 260 10.77 -21.37 11.99
C GLY A 260 11.89 -20.36 11.72
N LEU A 261 11.55 -19.14 11.28
CA LEU A 261 12.54 -18.08 11.03
C LEU A 261 13.50 -17.85 12.19
N ASP A 262 13.01 -17.87 13.44
CA ASP A 262 13.83 -17.72 14.64
C ASP A 262 14.92 -18.80 14.74
N SER A 263 14.54 -20.06 14.52
CA SER A 263 15.47 -21.18 14.56
C SER A 263 16.57 -21.06 13.51
N LEU A 264 16.22 -20.63 12.29
CA LEU A 264 17.20 -20.37 11.24
C LEU A 264 18.13 -19.20 11.62
N VAL A 265 17.56 -18.11 12.13
CA VAL A 265 18.32 -16.95 12.60
C VAL A 265 19.32 -17.34 13.68
N ASP A 266 18.93 -18.20 14.63
CA ASP A 266 19.81 -18.66 15.69
C ASP A 266 20.89 -19.63 15.19
N GLU A 267 20.59 -20.53 14.23
CA GLU A 267 21.62 -21.34 13.56
C GLU A 267 22.67 -20.44 12.87
N ILE A 268 22.22 -19.37 12.20
CA ILE A 268 23.10 -18.42 11.51
C ILE A 268 23.97 -17.64 12.50
N LYS A 269 23.42 -17.21 13.64
CA LYS A 269 24.19 -16.52 14.70
C LYS A 269 25.33 -17.38 15.25
N CYS A 270 25.14 -18.69 15.31
CA CYS A 270 26.17 -19.64 15.74
C CYS A 270 27.25 -19.90 14.66
N ALA A 271 27.07 -19.44 13.42
CA ALA A 271 28.00 -19.70 12.33
C ALA A 271 29.22 -18.74 12.39
N PRO A 272 30.47 -19.25 12.55
CA PRO A 272 31.66 -18.44 12.83
C PRO A 272 32.14 -17.54 11.68
N HIS A 273 31.54 -17.65 10.50
CA HIS A 273 31.96 -16.94 9.28
C HIS A 273 30.87 -16.04 8.69
N VAL A 274 29.76 -15.85 9.40
CA VAL A 274 28.67 -15.00 8.94
C VAL A 274 28.76 -13.64 9.63
N SER A 275 28.75 -12.56 8.85
CA SER A 275 28.63 -11.22 9.39
C SER A 275 27.21 -11.01 9.92
N LEU A 276 27.07 -10.85 11.24
CA LEU A 276 25.78 -10.58 11.89
C LEU A 276 25.40 -9.09 11.87
N PHE A 277 26.16 -8.25 11.15
CA PHE A 277 25.98 -6.80 11.11
C PHE A 277 24.54 -6.37 10.83
N HIS A 278 23.79 -7.15 10.04
CA HIS A 278 22.39 -6.90 9.73
C HIS A 278 21.41 -7.86 10.41
N LEU A 279 21.82 -8.92 11.11
CA LEU A 279 20.92 -10.01 11.53
C LEU A 279 20.61 -9.98 13.04
N GLY A 280 21.31 -9.14 13.81
CA GLY A 280 21.15 -9.01 15.26
C GLY A 280 19.92 -8.21 15.74
N GLY A 281 19.08 -7.70 14.83
CA GLY A 281 18.01 -6.75 15.17
C GLY A 281 16.66 -7.34 15.59
N LEU A 282 16.45 -8.65 15.48
CA LEU A 282 15.18 -9.31 15.80
C LEU A 282 15.02 -9.47 17.33
N ALA A 283 14.47 -8.46 18.00
CA ALA A 283 14.21 -8.47 19.44
C ALA A 283 12.96 -9.30 19.80
N GLY A 284 12.82 -9.69 21.08
CA GLY A 284 11.69 -10.48 21.57
C GLY A 284 10.39 -9.67 21.68
N ASP A 285 10.46 -8.48 22.26
CA ASP A 285 9.27 -7.68 22.63
C ASP A 285 8.51 -7.12 21.42
N VAL A 286 9.20 -6.94 20.29
CA VAL A 286 8.61 -6.44 19.04
C VAL A 286 7.73 -7.48 18.32
N LYS A 287 7.92 -8.77 18.62
CA LYS A 287 7.15 -9.86 17.97
C LYS A 287 5.69 -9.78 18.39
N GLY A 288 5.42 -9.54 19.68
CA GLY A 288 4.07 -9.32 20.21
C GLY A 288 3.32 -8.26 19.41
N PHE A 289 3.92 -7.08 19.30
CA PHE A 289 3.40 -5.97 18.51
C PHE A 289 3.12 -6.35 17.05
N LEU A 290 4.09 -6.95 16.35
CA LEU A 290 3.96 -7.28 14.93
C LEU A 290 2.92 -8.36 14.67
N ILE A 291 2.79 -9.33 15.58
CA ILE A 291 1.75 -10.35 15.55
C ILE A 291 0.37 -9.72 15.72
N GLU A 292 0.16 -8.89 16.73
CA GLU A 292 -1.14 -8.22 16.93
C GLU A 292 -1.48 -7.32 15.74
N ALA A 293 -0.53 -6.51 15.28
CA ALA A 293 -0.67 -5.66 14.11
C ALA A 293 -1.02 -6.45 12.84
N SER A 294 -0.52 -7.68 12.67
CA SER A 294 -0.80 -8.51 11.50
C SER A 294 -2.28 -8.83 11.32
N ILE A 295 -3.01 -8.92 12.43
CA ILE A 295 -4.45 -9.25 12.49
C ILE A 295 -5.27 -7.96 12.61
N VAL A 296 -4.96 -7.10 13.58
CA VAL A 296 -5.74 -5.90 13.92
C VAL A 296 -5.75 -4.85 12.81
N SER A 297 -4.72 -4.82 11.97
CA SER A 297 -4.67 -3.88 10.84
C SER A 297 -5.74 -4.13 9.79
N ARG A 298 -6.26 -5.36 9.67
CA ARG A 298 -7.04 -5.78 8.50
C ARG A 298 -8.26 -4.91 8.19
N PRO A 299 -9.13 -4.53 9.15
CA PRO A 299 -10.28 -3.67 8.86
C PRO A 299 -9.86 -2.30 8.33
N MET A 300 -8.86 -1.66 8.95
CA MET A 300 -8.40 -0.34 8.53
C MET A 300 -7.55 -0.39 7.26
N ASP A 301 -6.81 -1.47 7.01
CA ASP A 301 -6.08 -1.70 5.76
C ASP A 301 -7.06 -1.81 4.57
N ALA A 302 -8.18 -2.51 4.76
CA ALA A 302 -9.21 -2.63 3.72
C ALA A 302 -9.88 -1.27 3.43
N VAL A 303 -10.28 -0.55 4.48
CA VAL A 303 -10.81 0.83 4.36
C VAL A 303 -9.83 1.76 3.66
N LEU A 304 -8.56 1.73 4.06
CA LEU A 304 -7.51 2.55 3.46
C LEU A 304 -7.34 2.21 1.98
N ALA A 305 -7.33 0.94 1.60
CA ALA A 305 -7.25 0.52 0.20
C ALA A 305 -8.42 1.10 -0.62
N LEU A 306 -9.63 1.07 -0.06
CA LEU A 306 -10.83 1.67 -0.67
C LEU A 306 -10.69 3.17 -0.89
N LEU A 307 -10.31 3.90 0.18
CA LEU A 307 -10.15 5.35 0.16
C LEU A 307 -8.99 5.81 -0.73
N MET A 308 -7.99 4.94 -0.95
CA MET A 308 -6.88 5.20 -1.86
C MET A 308 -7.26 5.05 -3.33
N GLU A 309 -8.25 4.19 -3.62
CA GLU A 309 -8.83 4.09 -4.96
C GLU A 309 -9.78 5.26 -5.23
N ASP A 310 -10.67 5.55 -4.27
CA ASP A 310 -11.61 6.66 -4.35
C ASP A 310 -11.89 7.27 -2.97
N GLY A 311 -11.52 8.55 -2.81
CA GLY A 311 -11.69 9.27 -1.56
C GLY A 311 -13.09 9.85 -1.32
N ARG A 312 -14.07 9.61 -2.20
CA ARG A 312 -15.44 10.16 -2.09
C ARG A 312 -16.29 9.38 -1.09
N VAL A 313 -16.05 9.62 0.20
CA VAL A 313 -16.72 8.92 1.33
C VAL A 313 -18.25 8.96 1.23
N ALA A 314 -18.85 10.07 0.78
CA ALA A 314 -20.29 10.17 0.60
C ALA A 314 -20.86 9.17 -0.44
N GLN A 315 -20.12 8.89 -1.52
CA GLN A 315 -20.53 7.91 -2.54
C GLN A 315 -20.20 6.47 -2.16
N ARG A 316 -19.24 6.27 -1.24
CA ARG A 316 -18.74 4.95 -0.83
C ARG A 316 -19.25 4.56 0.56
N TYR A 317 -20.28 5.23 1.11
CA TYR A 317 -20.69 5.04 2.51
C TYR A 317 -21.12 3.61 2.81
N GLU A 318 -21.99 3.06 1.97
CA GLU A 318 -22.54 1.72 2.14
C GLU A 318 -21.42 0.69 2.05
N GLU A 319 -20.57 0.79 1.03
CA GLU A 319 -19.41 -0.07 0.85
C GLU A 319 -18.40 0.03 2.01
N LEU A 320 -18.10 1.23 2.50
CA LEU A 320 -17.25 1.42 3.68
C LEU A 320 -17.87 0.77 4.92
N THR A 321 -19.19 0.92 5.12
CA THR A 321 -19.89 0.36 6.28
C THR A 321 -19.91 -1.17 6.22
N GLU A 322 -20.22 -1.74 5.07
CA GLU A 322 -20.20 -3.18 4.83
C GLU A 322 -18.80 -3.77 4.97
N LEU A 323 -17.79 -3.11 4.39
CA LEU A 323 -16.39 -3.54 4.43
C LEU A 323 -15.87 -3.62 5.86
N VAL A 324 -16.11 -2.59 6.67
CA VAL A 324 -15.67 -2.59 8.07
C VAL A 324 -16.34 -3.71 8.86
N GLN A 325 -17.62 -3.99 8.60
CA GLN A 325 -18.32 -5.11 9.24
C GLN A 325 -17.81 -6.46 8.77
N GLU A 326 -17.55 -6.64 7.47
CA GLU A 326 -17.02 -7.87 6.89
C GLU A 326 -15.64 -8.21 7.49
N GLU A 327 -14.74 -7.25 7.54
CA GLU A 327 -13.40 -7.47 8.08
C GLU A 327 -13.41 -7.74 9.60
N MET A 328 -14.34 -7.11 10.35
CA MET A 328 -14.56 -7.45 11.75
C MET A 328 -15.16 -8.85 11.93
N ARG A 329 -16.12 -9.25 11.10
CA ARG A 329 -16.68 -10.62 11.12
C ARG A 329 -15.59 -11.64 10.82
N TRP A 330 -14.69 -11.35 9.88
CA TRP A 330 -13.53 -12.18 9.63
C TRP A 330 -12.67 -12.37 10.89
N MET A 331 -12.33 -11.28 11.61
CA MET A 331 -11.55 -11.39 12.85
C MET A 331 -12.27 -12.23 13.92
N ILE A 332 -13.58 -12.06 14.07
CA ILE A 332 -14.40 -12.78 15.07
C ILE A 332 -14.44 -14.28 14.78
N ASN A 333 -14.54 -14.64 13.49
CA ASN A 333 -14.68 -15.99 12.99
C ASN A 333 -13.35 -16.72 12.75
N LEU A 334 -12.21 -16.09 13.04
CA LEU A 334 -10.91 -16.76 12.97
C LEU A 334 -10.92 -18.03 13.86
N PRO A 335 -10.52 -19.21 13.32
CA PRO A 335 -10.50 -20.46 14.07
C PRO A 335 -9.64 -20.39 15.34
N GLY A 336 -10.03 -21.14 16.37
CA GLY A 336 -9.27 -21.24 17.62
C GLY A 336 -7.81 -21.68 17.41
N LEU A 337 -7.57 -22.54 16.40
CA LEU A 337 -6.23 -22.98 16.01
C LEU A 337 -5.33 -21.81 15.60
N VAL A 338 -5.85 -20.82 14.85
CA VAL A 338 -5.08 -19.64 14.44
C VAL A 338 -4.59 -18.88 15.68
N TRP A 339 -5.49 -18.63 16.63
CA TRP A 339 -5.16 -17.91 17.86
C TRP A 339 -4.14 -18.66 18.71
N ASN A 340 -4.25 -19.98 18.81
CA ASN A 340 -3.31 -20.79 19.58
C ASN A 340 -1.92 -20.79 18.93
N LEU A 341 -1.83 -21.07 17.63
CA LEU A 341 -0.55 -21.12 16.91
C LEU A 341 0.17 -19.77 16.94
N VAL A 342 -0.56 -18.68 16.71
CA VAL A 342 0.01 -17.34 16.69
C VAL A 342 0.33 -16.84 18.11
N GLY A 343 -0.47 -17.23 19.11
CA GLY A 343 -0.20 -16.95 20.53
C GLY A 343 1.07 -17.63 21.04
N GLU A 344 1.32 -18.88 20.64
CA GLU A 344 2.55 -19.62 20.98
C GLU A 344 3.82 -18.87 20.54
N LEU A 345 3.79 -18.15 19.41
CA LEU A 345 4.94 -17.39 18.89
C LEU A 345 5.37 -16.24 19.79
N VAL A 346 4.45 -15.74 20.62
CA VAL A 346 4.65 -14.58 21.50
C VAL A 346 4.49 -14.95 22.96
N SER A 347 4.53 -16.25 23.29
CA SER A 347 4.36 -16.78 24.64
C SER A 347 3.08 -16.27 25.33
N ARG A 348 2.01 -16.04 24.57
CA ARG A 348 0.68 -15.63 25.07
C ARG A 348 -0.32 -16.74 24.78
N GLY A 349 -1.25 -16.99 25.70
CA GLY A 349 -2.34 -17.94 25.43
C GLY A 349 -3.23 -17.46 24.29
N GLY A 350 -3.66 -18.36 23.39
CA GLY A 350 -4.46 -17.99 22.23
C GLY A 350 -5.76 -17.23 22.58
N ALA A 351 -6.43 -17.60 23.67
CA ALA A 351 -7.61 -16.89 24.17
C ALA A 351 -7.31 -15.44 24.60
N GLN A 352 -6.14 -15.21 25.22
CA GLN A 352 -5.69 -13.88 25.63
C GLN A 352 -5.39 -13.01 24.41
N LEU A 353 -4.66 -13.57 23.42
CA LEU A 353 -4.36 -12.88 22.17
C LEU A 353 -5.64 -12.53 21.39
N ARG A 354 -6.59 -13.47 21.32
CA ARG A 354 -7.91 -13.26 20.71
C ARG A 354 -8.65 -12.09 21.35
N SER A 355 -8.77 -12.09 22.67
CA SER A 355 -9.46 -11.03 23.41
C SER A 355 -8.85 -9.65 23.12
N ARG A 356 -7.51 -9.56 23.16
CA ARG A 356 -6.79 -8.32 22.87
C ARG A 356 -6.99 -7.84 21.43
N CYS A 357 -6.81 -8.72 20.45
CA CYS A 357 -6.97 -8.37 19.04
C CYS A 357 -8.41 -7.96 18.71
N LEU A 358 -9.42 -8.64 19.27
CA LEU A 358 -10.82 -8.27 19.06
C LEU A 358 -11.16 -6.92 19.71
N ARG A 359 -10.67 -6.65 20.93
CA ARG A 359 -10.81 -5.33 21.57
C ARG A 359 -10.22 -4.23 20.68
N ALA A 360 -8.95 -4.38 20.27
CA ALA A 360 -8.28 -3.40 19.41
C ALA A 360 -8.98 -3.25 18.04
N GLY A 361 -9.44 -4.35 17.44
CA GLY A 361 -10.25 -4.32 16.22
C GLY A 361 -11.51 -3.46 16.40
N HIS A 362 -12.30 -3.73 17.44
CA HIS A 362 -13.49 -2.95 17.76
C HIS A 362 -13.20 -1.48 18.05
N GLU A 363 -12.13 -1.17 18.79
CA GLU A 363 -11.71 0.20 19.07
C GLU A 363 -11.35 0.96 17.78
N SER A 364 -10.58 0.33 16.88
CA SER A 364 -10.21 0.93 15.61
C SER A 364 -11.43 1.22 14.74
N VAL A 365 -12.39 0.29 14.67
CA VAL A 365 -13.64 0.45 13.94
C VAL A 365 -14.51 1.53 14.58
N ALA A 366 -14.71 1.51 15.89
CA ALA A 366 -15.52 2.49 16.59
C ALA A 366 -14.97 3.91 16.41
N GLN A 367 -13.63 4.06 16.46
CA GLN A 367 -13.00 5.35 16.23
C GLN A 367 -13.16 5.83 14.79
N PHE A 368 -12.99 4.95 13.80
CA PHE A 368 -13.20 5.30 12.39
C PHE A 368 -14.67 5.66 12.12
N SER A 369 -15.61 4.85 12.61
CA SER A 369 -17.05 5.11 12.50
C SER A 369 -17.40 6.48 13.07
N LYS A 370 -17.01 6.76 14.32
CA LYS A 370 -17.28 8.05 14.97
C LYS A 370 -16.73 9.25 14.20
N ARG A 371 -15.60 9.08 13.53
CA ARG A 371 -14.87 10.18 12.89
C ARG A 371 -15.24 10.42 11.43
N VAL A 372 -15.73 9.38 10.76
CA VAL A 372 -15.96 9.38 9.32
C VAL A 372 -17.39 8.94 9.03
N LEU A 373 -17.78 7.71 9.41
CA LEU A 373 -19.09 7.16 9.06
C LEU A 373 -20.26 7.92 9.71
N ASP A 374 -20.16 8.25 11.00
CA ASP A 374 -21.17 9.03 11.70
C ASP A 374 -21.27 10.46 11.15
N VAL A 375 -20.15 11.03 10.69
CA VAL A 375 -20.10 12.38 10.11
C VAL A 375 -20.78 12.41 8.75
N VAL A 376 -20.49 11.44 7.88
CA VAL A 376 -21.16 11.33 6.57
C VAL A 376 -22.61 10.82 6.70
N ALA A 377 -22.94 10.15 7.81
CA ALA A 377 -24.30 9.77 8.16
C ALA A 377 -25.18 10.99 8.50
N CYS A 378 -24.56 12.10 8.91
CA CYS A 378 -25.21 13.35 9.22
C CYS A 378 -25.33 14.29 8.00
N ARG A 379 -26.16 15.32 8.16
CA ARG A 379 -26.28 16.41 7.19
C ARG A 379 -24.98 17.26 7.12
N PRO A 380 -24.65 17.85 5.95
CA PRO A 380 -25.39 17.78 4.68
C PRO A 380 -25.11 16.51 3.86
N TRP A 381 -24.15 15.67 4.28
CA TRP A 381 -23.71 14.51 3.52
C TRP A 381 -24.78 13.43 3.36
N SER A 382 -25.66 13.29 4.34
CA SER A 382 -26.81 12.37 4.27
C SER A 382 -27.77 12.71 3.13
N LEU A 383 -27.86 13.98 2.70
CA LEU A 383 -28.66 14.42 1.56
C LEU A 383 -28.09 13.91 0.23
N CYS A 384 -26.79 13.64 0.18
CA CYS A 384 -26.07 13.24 -1.04
C CYS A 384 -26.22 11.75 -1.39
N ARG A 385 -26.96 10.99 -0.58
CA ARG A 385 -27.00 9.52 -0.63
C ARG A 385 -28.43 9.01 -0.86
N GLY A 386 -28.58 7.88 -1.53
CA GLY A 386 -29.89 7.31 -1.85
C GLY A 386 -30.68 8.21 -2.79
N ASP A 387 -31.99 8.31 -2.58
CA ASP A 387 -32.87 9.21 -3.37
C ASP A 387 -32.67 10.66 -2.94
N VAL A 388 -31.80 11.37 -3.68
CA VAL A 388 -31.48 12.79 -3.47
C VAL A 388 -32.73 13.66 -3.65
N ASP A 389 -33.62 13.30 -4.57
CA ASP A 389 -34.79 14.11 -4.88
C ASP A 389 -35.79 14.06 -3.71
N ALA A 390 -36.07 12.86 -3.21
CA ALA A 390 -36.91 12.65 -2.03
C ALA A 390 -36.34 13.37 -0.81
N LYS A 391 -35.03 13.26 -0.55
CA LYS A 391 -34.40 13.90 0.62
C LYS A 391 -34.41 15.42 0.58
N VAL A 392 -34.26 16.02 -0.60
CA VAL A 392 -34.38 17.48 -0.78
C VAL A 392 -35.83 17.93 -0.55
N ASP A 393 -36.80 17.13 -1.01
CA ASP A 393 -38.22 17.41 -0.80
C ASP A 393 -38.63 17.24 0.69
N GLU A 394 -38.11 16.21 1.36
CA GLU A 394 -38.24 16.01 2.82
C GLU A 394 -37.66 17.18 3.59
N LEU A 395 -36.40 17.56 3.30
CA LEU A 395 -35.75 18.71 3.92
C LEU A 395 -36.61 19.97 3.75
N ALA A 396 -37.15 20.23 2.56
CA ALA A 396 -38.00 21.40 2.32
C ALA A 396 -39.31 21.44 3.14
N ALA A 397 -39.78 20.27 3.61
CA ALA A 397 -40.99 20.11 4.41
C ALA A 397 -40.72 20.17 5.93
N GLU A 398 -39.48 20.01 6.36
CA GLU A 398 -39.07 20.06 7.76
C GLU A 398 -39.02 21.48 8.33
N GLU A 399 -38.89 21.57 9.66
CA GLU A 399 -38.53 22.81 10.35
C GLU A 399 -37.11 23.28 9.97
N GLU A 400 -36.81 24.56 10.25
CA GLU A 400 -35.51 25.14 9.92
C GLU A 400 -34.36 24.32 10.56
N PRO A 401 -33.38 23.84 9.76
CA PRO A 401 -32.23 23.12 10.30
C PRO A 401 -31.43 23.98 11.30
N PRO A 402 -30.76 23.35 12.28
CA PRO A 402 -29.98 24.07 13.27
C PRO A 402 -28.85 24.87 12.62
N VAL A 403 -28.48 26.00 13.24
CA VAL A 403 -27.43 26.91 12.73
C VAL A 403 -26.08 26.21 12.53
N THR A 404 -25.82 25.12 13.26
CA THR A 404 -24.62 24.29 13.10
C THR A 404 -24.54 23.54 11.77
N ASP A 405 -25.67 23.38 11.07
CA ASP A 405 -25.79 22.73 9.76
C ASP A 405 -26.06 23.79 8.67
N ASP A 406 -25.07 24.67 8.47
CA ASP A 406 -25.21 25.85 7.61
C ASP A 406 -25.61 25.49 6.17
N VAL A 407 -25.01 24.45 5.58
CA VAL A 407 -25.29 24.04 4.20
C VAL A 407 -26.71 23.52 4.04
N SER A 408 -27.19 22.64 4.93
CA SER A 408 -28.57 22.14 4.82
C SER A 408 -29.59 23.22 5.13
N ARG A 409 -29.28 24.13 6.05
CA ARG A 409 -30.09 25.32 6.31
C ARG A 409 -30.18 26.22 5.08
N LYS A 410 -29.07 26.46 4.37
CA LYS A 410 -29.08 27.21 3.10
C LYS A 410 -29.92 26.51 2.03
N ILE A 411 -29.78 25.20 1.88
CA ILE A 411 -30.60 24.39 0.96
C ILE A 411 -32.08 24.53 1.31
N TRP A 412 -32.42 24.39 2.59
CA TRP A 412 -33.78 24.58 3.10
C TRP A 412 -34.31 25.97 2.76
N GLN A 413 -33.55 27.04 3.04
CA GLN A 413 -33.94 28.42 2.73
C GLN A 413 -34.19 28.62 1.22
N LEU A 414 -33.31 28.09 0.36
CA LEU A 414 -33.51 28.11 -1.09
C LEU A 414 -34.82 27.41 -1.51
N CYS A 415 -35.14 26.26 -0.92
CA CYS A 415 -36.41 25.58 -1.16
C CYS A 415 -37.61 26.43 -0.75
N ARG A 416 -37.55 27.09 0.42
CA ARG A 416 -38.64 27.96 0.94
C ARG A 416 -38.87 29.20 0.07
N MET A 417 -37.82 29.70 -0.58
CA MET A 417 -37.87 30.85 -1.48
C MET A 417 -38.32 30.50 -2.91
N GLY A 418 -38.57 29.23 -3.21
CA GLY A 418 -38.95 28.79 -4.56
C GLY A 418 -37.79 28.80 -5.55
N PHE A 419 -36.54 28.72 -5.08
CA PHE A 419 -35.37 28.56 -5.94
C PHE A 419 -35.45 27.25 -6.74
N SER A 420 -34.76 27.18 -7.89
CA SER A 420 -34.85 26.04 -8.79
C SER A 420 -34.44 24.73 -8.11
N LYS A 421 -35.42 23.85 -7.87
CA LYS A 421 -35.18 22.50 -7.31
C LYS A 421 -34.19 21.70 -8.15
N VAL A 422 -34.21 21.88 -9.47
CA VAL A 422 -33.26 21.22 -10.39
C VAL A 422 -31.82 21.66 -10.08
N GLN A 423 -31.58 22.95 -9.82
CA GLN A 423 -30.26 23.44 -9.45
C GLN A 423 -29.82 22.95 -8.06
N ILE A 424 -30.74 22.93 -7.09
CA ILE A 424 -30.47 22.39 -5.74
C ILE A 424 -30.04 20.92 -5.83
N ARG A 425 -30.82 20.09 -6.54
CA ARG A 425 -30.55 18.66 -6.72
C ARG A 425 -29.22 18.43 -7.43
N LYS A 426 -28.93 19.19 -8.50
CA LYS A 426 -27.60 19.16 -9.17
C LYS A 426 -26.48 19.55 -8.20
N GLY A 427 -26.70 20.54 -7.34
CA GLY A 427 -25.76 20.92 -6.30
C GLY A 427 -25.50 19.80 -5.29
N VAL A 428 -26.55 19.17 -4.75
CA VAL A 428 -26.43 18.05 -3.80
C VAL A 428 -25.74 16.84 -4.45
N ALA A 429 -26.10 16.52 -5.70
CA ALA A 429 -25.41 15.49 -6.47
C ALA A 429 -23.93 15.82 -6.68
N LEU A 430 -23.59 17.08 -6.95
CA LEU A 430 -22.21 17.52 -7.09
C LEU A 430 -21.44 17.45 -5.76
N LEU A 431 -22.09 17.80 -4.64
CA LEU A 431 -21.52 17.72 -3.29
C LEU A 431 -21.06 16.30 -2.94
N SER A 432 -21.78 15.27 -3.41
CA SER A 432 -21.38 13.86 -3.24
C SER A 432 -19.99 13.54 -3.81
N ASN A 433 -19.50 14.33 -4.77
CA ASN A 433 -18.22 14.10 -5.44
C ASN A 433 -17.02 14.70 -4.70
N SER A 434 -17.23 15.34 -3.55
CA SER A 434 -16.19 15.93 -2.72
C SER A 434 -15.29 14.84 -2.11
N PRO A 435 -13.96 14.82 -2.38
CA PRO A 435 -13.07 13.79 -1.88
C PRO A 435 -12.56 14.11 -0.46
N TRP A 436 -12.71 13.19 0.48
CA TRP A 436 -12.28 13.35 1.87
C TRP A 436 -10.85 12.86 2.10
N THR A 437 -9.98 12.90 1.09
CA THR A 437 -8.60 12.41 1.20
C THR A 437 -7.59 13.44 0.71
N THR A 438 -6.52 13.61 1.48
CA THR A 438 -5.35 14.43 1.11
C THR A 438 -4.31 13.64 0.30
N LEU A 439 -4.66 12.41 -0.11
CA LEU A 439 -3.75 11.48 -0.78
C LEU A 439 -3.07 12.06 -2.03
N PRO A 440 -3.76 12.81 -2.93
CA PRO A 440 -3.08 13.41 -4.07
C PRO A 440 -1.91 14.29 -3.63
N THR A 441 -2.15 15.17 -2.65
CA THR A 441 -1.16 16.10 -2.09
C THR A 441 -0.01 15.36 -1.40
N GLU A 442 -0.31 14.35 -0.60
CA GLU A 442 0.71 13.55 0.10
C GLU A 442 1.64 12.79 -0.85
N GLN A 443 1.09 12.21 -1.92
CA GLN A 443 1.92 11.49 -2.89
C GLN A 443 2.84 12.43 -3.68
N PHE A 444 2.44 13.70 -3.88
CA PHE A 444 3.35 14.73 -4.42
C PHE A 444 4.49 15.03 -3.46
N HIS A 445 4.19 15.22 -2.17
CA HIS A 445 5.21 15.42 -1.14
C HIS A 445 6.19 14.25 -1.06
N GLY A 446 5.68 13.01 -1.06
CA GLY A 446 6.52 11.80 -0.99
C GLY A 446 7.46 11.66 -2.20
N SER A 447 7.01 12.07 -3.38
CA SER A 447 7.81 12.04 -4.60
C SER A 447 8.96 13.05 -4.58
N ALA A 448 8.67 14.29 -4.18
CA ALA A 448 9.67 15.34 -4.03
C ALA A 448 10.71 14.97 -2.95
N ALA A 449 10.28 14.46 -1.81
CA ALA A 449 11.16 14.02 -0.73
C ALA A 449 12.09 12.87 -1.16
N SER A 450 11.57 11.91 -1.95
CA SER A 450 12.38 10.81 -2.48
C SER A 450 13.49 11.30 -3.41
N LEU A 451 13.18 12.30 -4.25
CA LEU A 451 14.14 12.91 -5.16
C LEU A 451 15.24 13.67 -4.39
N MET A 452 14.87 14.48 -3.39
CA MET A 452 15.82 15.17 -2.53
C MET A 452 16.78 14.21 -1.83
N ARG A 453 16.28 13.06 -1.34
CA ARG A 453 17.11 12.06 -0.66
C ARG A 453 18.11 11.40 -1.61
N LEU A 454 17.69 11.11 -2.85
CA LEU A 454 18.54 10.43 -3.83
C LEU A 454 19.52 11.38 -4.51
N ARG A 455 19.15 12.65 -4.66
CA ARG A 455 19.92 13.70 -5.35
C ARG A 455 19.88 14.99 -4.53
N PRO A 456 20.62 15.07 -3.41
CA PRO A 456 20.65 16.24 -2.55
C PRO A 456 21.10 17.52 -3.27
N GLU A 457 21.84 17.38 -4.38
CA GLU A 457 22.31 18.46 -5.23
C GLU A 457 21.21 19.09 -6.11
N CYS A 458 20.01 18.50 -6.16
CA CYS A 458 18.90 19.06 -6.93
C CYS A 458 18.51 20.44 -6.38
N SER A 459 18.58 21.45 -7.25
CA SER A 459 18.07 22.79 -6.94
C SER A 459 16.57 22.77 -6.64
N ALA A 460 16.10 23.78 -5.89
CA ALA A 460 14.66 23.99 -5.67
C ALA A 460 13.88 24.07 -7.00
N SER A 461 14.43 24.68 -8.05
CA SER A 461 13.82 24.69 -9.40
C SER A 461 13.65 23.29 -9.98
N THR A 462 14.67 22.43 -9.86
CA THR A 462 14.59 21.05 -10.37
C THR A 462 13.53 20.24 -9.63
N LEU A 463 13.47 20.39 -8.30
CA LEU A 463 12.47 19.72 -7.46
C LEU A 463 11.05 20.16 -7.82
N ARG A 464 10.84 21.47 -8.07
CA ARG A 464 9.56 22.02 -8.51
C ARG A 464 9.11 21.45 -9.86
N CYS A 465 9.98 21.50 -10.87
CA CYS A 465 9.67 20.94 -12.19
C CYS A 465 9.33 19.45 -12.12
N ARG A 466 10.08 18.67 -11.31
CA ARG A 466 9.83 17.24 -11.13
C ARG A 466 8.52 16.97 -10.40
N ALA A 467 8.24 17.68 -9.32
CA ALA A 467 6.96 17.58 -8.61
C ALA A 467 5.78 17.94 -9.53
N PHE A 468 5.92 18.98 -10.37
CA PHE A 468 4.93 19.37 -11.36
C PHE A 468 4.68 18.28 -12.42
N ILE A 469 5.74 17.70 -12.99
CA ILE A 469 5.62 16.58 -13.95
C ILE A 469 4.91 15.38 -13.32
N ILE A 470 5.17 15.09 -12.04
CA ILE A 470 4.50 13.99 -11.32
C ILE A 470 3.02 14.30 -11.07
N SER A 471 2.65 15.57 -10.88
CA SER A 471 1.25 16.01 -10.87
C SER A 471 0.57 15.78 -12.20
N LEU A 472 1.22 16.16 -13.31
CA LEU A 472 0.68 16.01 -14.66
C LEU A 472 0.58 14.56 -15.11
N SER A 473 1.53 13.69 -14.74
CA SER A 473 1.53 12.28 -15.17
C SER A 473 0.29 11.50 -14.69
N ARG A 474 -0.41 12.00 -13.67
CA ARG A 474 -1.66 11.42 -13.16
C ARG A 474 -2.89 11.79 -13.98
N LEU A 475 -2.81 12.86 -14.76
CA LEU A 475 -3.84 13.24 -15.72
C LEU A 475 -3.69 12.48 -17.05
N MET A 476 -2.54 11.83 -17.26
CA MET A 476 -2.31 11.00 -18.44
C MET A 476 -3.02 9.66 -18.28
N PRO A 477 -3.51 9.05 -19.39
CA PRO A 477 -4.03 7.69 -19.37
C PRO A 477 -3.05 6.76 -18.66
N ARG A 478 -3.54 6.05 -17.65
CA ARG A 478 -2.73 5.03 -16.99
C ARG A 478 -2.69 3.80 -17.87
N PRO A 479 -1.53 3.15 -18.02
CA PRO A 479 -1.49 1.89 -18.74
C PRO A 479 -2.39 0.87 -18.03
N SER A 480 -3.20 0.16 -18.81
CA SER A 480 -4.07 -0.92 -18.36
C SER A 480 -3.25 -2.04 -17.71
N ALA A 481 -3.92 -2.94 -16.98
CA ALA A 481 -3.24 -4.10 -16.40
C ALA A 481 -2.54 -4.94 -17.49
N GLU A 482 -3.20 -5.08 -18.65
CA GLU A 482 -2.64 -5.75 -19.83
C GLU A 482 -1.43 -5.00 -20.38
N GLU A 483 -1.52 -3.68 -20.55
CA GLU A 483 -0.39 -2.87 -21.05
C GLU A 483 0.81 -2.94 -20.10
N LYS A 484 0.58 -2.95 -18.79
CA LYS A 484 1.64 -3.16 -17.80
C LYS A 484 2.26 -4.56 -17.90
N SER A 485 1.43 -5.59 -18.10
CA SER A 485 1.89 -6.97 -18.30
C SER A 485 2.73 -7.11 -19.56
N VAL A 486 2.25 -6.56 -20.69
CA VAL A 486 2.96 -6.51 -21.96
C VAL A 486 4.28 -5.75 -21.82
N ALA A 487 4.29 -4.57 -21.18
CA ALA A 487 5.51 -3.80 -20.97
C ALA A 487 6.52 -4.54 -20.07
N ALA A 488 6.05 -5.29 -19.07
CA ALA A 488 6.91 -6.13 -18.23
C ALA A 488 7.52 -7.28 -19.04
N LEU A 489 6.73 -7.95 -19.89
CA LEU A 489 7.20 -8.99 -20.79
C LEU A 489 8.17 -8.45 -21.85
N GLN A 490 7.90 -7.27 -22.42
CA GLN A 490 8.81 -6.57 -23.33
C GLN A 490 10.14 -6.24 -22.66
N LYS A 491 10.14 -5.71 -21.44
CA LYS A 491 11.39 -5.49 -20.68
C LYS A 491 12.16 -6.78 -20.42
N LYS A 492 11.47 -7.89 -20.12
CA LYS A 492 12.11 -9.21 -19.98
C LYS A 492 12.71 -9.66 -21.32
N LEU A 493 11.99 -9.50 -22.42
CA LEU A 493 12.46 -9.83 -23.77
C LEU A 493 13.68 -8.99 -24.16
N GLU A 494 13.64 -7.67 -23.98
CA GLU A 494 14.78 -6.78 -24.23
C GLU A 494 15.99 -7.14 -23.38
N ALA A 495 15.78 -7.51 -22.11
CA ALA A 495 16.85 -7.95 -21.24
C ALA A 495 17.45 -9.28 -21.71
N LEU A 496 16.64 -10.20 -22.23
CA LEU A 496 17.10 -11.46 -22.84
C LEU A 496 17.82 -11.21 -24.17
N GLN A 497 17.31 -10.34 -25.03
CA GLN A 497 17.95 -9.94 -26.29
C GLN A 497 19.29 -9.24 -26.04
N ARG A 498 19.38 -8.38 -25.01
CA ARG A 498 20.66 -7.77 -24.59
C ARG A 498 21.70 -8.80 -24.15
N ARG A 499 21.29 -9.99 -23.72
CA ARG A 499 22.22 -11.09 -23.39
C ARG A 499 22.76 -11.81 -24.62
N GLN A 500 22.25 -11.52 -25.83
CA GLN A 500 22.72 -12.04 -27.11
C GLN A 500 23.01 -13.56 -27.07
N PRO A 501 22.02 -14.41 -26.71
CA PRO A 501 22.22 -15.85 -26.57
C PRO A 501 22.78 -16.50 -27.84
N GLU A 502 22.44 -15.98 -29.02
CA GLU A 502 22.96 -16.38 -30.32
C GLU A 502 24.48 -16.16 -30.49
N LYS A 503 25.11 -15.30 -29.68
CA LYS A 503 26.56 -15.10 -29.66
C LYS A 503 27.28 -15.96 -28.63
N ALA A 504 26.55 -16.80 -27.88
CA ALA A 504 27.14 -17.76 -26.98
C ALA A 504 27.81 -18.91 -27.76
N GLY A 505 29.06 -18.70 -28.19
CA GLY A 505 29.87 -19.76 -28.80
C GLY A 505 30.35 -20.83 -27.80
N GLY A 506 30.97 -21.91 -28.30
CA GLY A 506 31.40 -23.06 -27.49
C GLY A 506 32.26 -22.73 -26.27
N ARG A 507 33.03 -21.64 -26.31
CA ARG A 507 33.80 -21.14 -25.16
C ARG A 507 32.91 -20.71 -23.99
N HIS A 508 31.75 -20.11 -24.25
CA HIS A 508 30.82 -19.68 -23.21
C HIS A 508 30.13 -20.89 -22.56
N LEU A 509 29.81 -21.92 -23.35
CA LEU A 509 29.31 -23.20 -22.84
C LEU A 509 30.37 -23.91 -22.00
N TYR A 510 31.62 -23.98 -22.47
CA TYR A 510 32.73 -24.52 -21.70
C TYR A 510 32.96 -23.79 -20.37
N LEU A 511 32.89 -22.45 -20.38
CA LEU A 511 32.97 -21.67 -19.14
C LEU A 511 31.82 -21.99 -18.19
N LYS A 512 30.59 -22.13 -18.72
CA LYS A 512 29.41 -22.53 -17.94
C LYS A 512 29.60 -23.92 -17.34
N ASP A 513 30.02 -24.91 -18.13
CA ASP A 513 30.20 -26.29 -17.68
C ASP A 513 31.28 -26.38 -16.60
N ILE A 514 32.40 -25.66 -16.74
CA ILE A 514 33.42 -25.60 -15.68
C ILE A 514 32.87 -24.91 -14.43
N MET A 515 32.07 -23.86 -14.58
CA MET A 515 31.45 -23.18 -13.44
C MET A 515 30.47 -24.09 -12.71
N ASP A 516 29.68 -24.88 -13.44
CA ASP A 516 28.70 -25.82 -12.87
C ASP A 516 29.42 -27.00 -12.20
N LEU A 517 30.46 -27.56 -12.84
CA LEU A 517 31.26 -28.65 -12.28
C LEU A 517 32.08 -28.20 -11.04
N ALA A 518 32.57 -26.96 -11.06
CA ALA A 518 33.21 -26.35 -9.90
C ALA A 518 32.21 -26.10 -8.77
N ARG A 519 30.98 -25.67 -9.08
CA ARG A 519 29.90 -25.47 -8.10
C ARG A 519 29.49 -26.81 -7.47
N GLU A 520 29.33 -27.87 -8.27
CA GLU A 520 29.01 -29.21 -7.78
C GLU A 520 30.11 -29.77 -6.85
N LYS A 521 31.38 -29.60 -7.23
CA LYS A 521 32.52 -30.01 -6.38
C LYS A 521 32.66 -29.15 -5.12
N THR A 522 32.36 -27.86 -5.19
CA THR A 522 32.39 -26.97 -4.01
C THR A 522 31.27 -27.32 -3.03
N ASN A 523 30.10 -27.69 -3.53
CA ASN A 523 28.96 -28.14 -2.72
C ASN A 523 29.21 -29.51 -2.06
N ARG A 524 29.93 -30.44 -2.72
CA ARG A 524 30.26 -31.76 -2.16
C ARG A 524 31.33 -31.76 -1.08
N PHE A 525 32.30 -30.84 -1.12
CA PHE A 525 33.51 -30.92 -0.28
C PHE A 525 33.69 -29.79 0.73
N GLY A 526 32.66 -28.98 1.01
CA GLY A 526 32.65 -28.05 2.13
C GLY A 526 33.82 -27.05 2.13
N ALA A 527 33.68 -25.98 1.34
CA ALA A 527 34.43 -24.73 1.39
C ALA A 527 35.91 -24.77 1.84
N HIS A 528 36.83 -24.67 0.88
CA HIS A 528 38.06 -23.91 1.11
C HIS A 528 38.41 -22.99 -0.07
N LYS A 529 38.60 -21.70 0.27
CA LYS A 529 39.10 -20.55 -0.50
C LYS A 529 38.16 -19.96 -1.57
N ALA A 530 37.51 -18.87 -1.14
CA ALA A 530 36.91 -17.84 -1.97
C ALA A 530 37.92 -17.28 -3.01
N ASN A 531 37.97 -17.88 -4.21
CA ASN A 531 38.42 -17.25 -5.45
C ASN A 531 38.36 -18.16 -6.69
N TRP A 532 37.81 -19.38 -6.59
CA TRP A 532 37.74 -20.31 -7.73
C TRP A 532 37.05 -19.69 -8.96
N GLN A 533 35.98 -18.91 -8.76
CA GLN A 533 35.32 -18.15 -9.84
C GLN A 533 36.29 -17.20 -10.54
N LYS A 534 37.05 -16.40 -9.76
CA LYS A 534 38.07 -15.49 -10.33
C LYS A 534 39.19 -16.25 -11.02
N GLN A 535 39.58 -17.42 -10.52
CA GLN A 535 40.61 -18.26 -11.16
C GLN A 535 40.11 -18.88 -12.47
N ILE A 536 38.87 -19.36 -12.52
CA ILE A 536 38.23 -19.84 -13.75
C ILE A 536 38.13 -18.69 -14.75
N PHE A 537 37.60 -17.53 -14.36
CA PHE A 537 37.54 -16.37 -15.26
C PHE A 537 38.93 -15.97 -15.78
N LYS A 538 39.96 -16.02 -14.94
CA LYS A 538 41.35 -15.70 -15.33
C LYS A 538 41.98 -16.72 -16.27
N ARG A 539 41.62 -18.01 -16.18
CA ARG A 539 42.33 -19.12 -16.88
C ARG A 539 41.52 -19.81 -17.98
N HIS A 540 40.19 -19.73 -17.97
CA HIS A 540 39.35 -20.46 -18.93
C HIS A 540 39.68 -20.12 -20.38
N ALA A 541 40.05 -18.86 -20.65
CA ALA A 541 40.39 -18.36 -21.98
C ALA A 541 41.63 -19.07 -22.56
N SER A 542 42.70 -19.17 -21.78
CA SER A 542 43.96 -19.78 -22.22
C SER A 542 43.85 -21.30 -22.31
N ILE A 543 43.09 -21.92 -21.40
CA ILE A 543 42.85 -23.37 -21.43
C ILE A 543 41.99 -23.74 -22.65
N TRP A 544 40.94 -22.99 -22.95
CA TRP A 544 40.13 -23.19 -24.15
C TRP A 544 40.97 -23.07 -25.43
N ALA A 545 41.80 -22.02 -25.53
CA ALA A 545 42.68 -21.83 -26.68
C ALA A 545 43.70 -22.97 -26.84
N GLY A 546 44.23 -23.50 -25.73
CA GLY A 546 45.17 -24.64 -25.74
C GLY A 546 44.54 -26.02 -25.94
N ALA A 547 43.21 -26.13 -25.80
CA ALA A 547 42.43 -27.33 -26.11
C ALA A 547 41.96 -27.31 -27.58
N ALA A 548 41.52 -26.16 -28.07
CA ALA A 548 41.14 -25.94 -29.47
C ALA A 548 42.32 -26.15 -30.44
N SER A 549 43.57 -25.91 -30.01
CA SER A 549 44.77 -26.19 -30.81
C SER A 549 45.14 -27.68 -30.89
N ARG A 550 44.59 -28.54 -30.03
CA ARG A 550 44.81 -29.99 -30.04
C ARG A 550 43.74 -30.77 -30.82
N HIS A 551 42.58 -30.16 -31.06
CA HIS A 551 41.50 -30.69 -31.88
C HIS A 551 40.93 -29.58 -32.78
N PRO A 552 41.43 -29.43 -34.03
CA PRO A 552 41.09 -28.30 -34.90
C PRO A 552 39.61 -28.24 -35.31
N ASP A 553 38.84 -29.31 -35.13
CA ASP A 553 37.41 -29.37 -35.46
C ASP A 553 36.49 -28.71 -34.43
N ALA A 554 36.99 -28.34 -33.24
CA ALA A 554 36.16 -27.72 -32.19
C ALA A 554 35.69 -26.29 -32.52
N ASN A 555 36.27 -25.63 -33.52
CA ASN A 555 35.90 -24.28 -33.96
C ASN A 555 34.93 -24.24 -35.16
N ARG A 556 34.49 -25.39 -35.70
CA ARG A 556 33.57 -25.47 -36.86
C ARG A 556 32.10 -25.73 -36.52
N GLY A 557 31.67 -25.43 -35.30
CA GLY A 557 30.26 -25.50 -34.91
C GLY A 557 29.61 -24.13 -34.84
N GLY A 558 29.26 -23.51 -35.98
CA GLY A 558 28.50 -22.25 -35.93
C GLY A 558 28.08 -21.56 -37.23
N SER A 559 28.67 -21.84 -38.40
CA SER A 559 28.32 -21.09 -39.63
C SER A 559 27.43 -21.82 -40.63
N ASP A 560 27.28 -23.15 -40.57
CA ASP A 560 26.76 -23.92 -41.72
C ASP A 560 25.35 -24.48 -41.53
N ARG A 561 24.42 -23.66 -41.03
CA ARG A 561 22.97 -23.88 -41.21
C ARG A 561 22.24 -22.58 -41.53
N ALA A 562 22.63 -21.97 -42.65
CA ALA A 562 21.76 -21.07 -43.41
C ALA A 562 21.42 -21.74 -44.76
N GLY A 563 20.72 -22.88 -44.69
CA GLY A 563 20.05 -23.45 -45.85
C GLY A 563 18.79 -22.62 -46.12
N ALA A 564 18.83 -21.82 -47.17
CA ALA A 564 17.71 -21.02 -47.64
C ALA A 564 16.49 -21.90 -47.92
N ALA A 565 15.43 -21.74 -47.12
CA ALA A 565 14.08 -22.10 -47.51
C ALA A 565 13.41 -20.83 -48.05
N THR A 566 13.53 -20.62 -49.36
CA THR A 566 12.67 -19.71 -50.12
C THR A 566 11.22 -20.14 -49.96
N ILE A 567 10.41 -19.31 -49.32
CA ILE A 567 8.94 -19.39 -49.34
C ILE A 567 8.49 -18.75 -50.67
N PRO A 568 7.75 -19.45 -51.56
CA PRO A 568 7.23 -18.84 -52.76
C PRO A 568 6.05 -17.93 -52.40
N SER A 569 6.06 -16.73 -52.96
CA SER A 569 4.95 -15.79 -52.94
C SER A 569 3.75 -16.33 -53.73
N SER A 570 2.65 -16.54 -53.01
CA SER A 570 1.28 -16.43 -53.53
C SER A 570 0.37 -15.99 -52.40
#